data_AF-A0A7S3AFJ4-F1
#
_entry.id   AF-A0A7S3AFJ4-F1
#
_cell.length_a   1.000
_cell.length_b   1.000
_cell.length_c   1.000
_cell.angle_alpha   90.00
_cell.angle_beta   90.00
_cell.angle_gamma   90.00
#
_symmetry.space_group_name_H-M   'P 1'
#
loop_
_entity.id
_entity.type
_entity.pdbx_description
1 polymer ?
#
loop_
_entity_poly.entity_id
_entity_poly.type
_entity_poly.pdbx_seq_one_letter_code
_entity_poly.pdbx_strand_id
1 'polypeptide(L)'
;MTLAEHGHVEWNESFTEEHPTLPTDLSQCPDVFLNISYIPSHASVASRLGYIRLRLADVLGFNHAPTWGTLMRDPLYPDVSAVPGFIQYRLDFGKQSEVPASTRERIVKQHMRRFQLRAHVYQARQLPAMDEDGLCNPYVVVTLAGYAGHTRVVAPTSDPQWYESVICDLEMPHPMPLTSRILVQVYDQDEDTAIGGDQLIGMCSASLLGVDRGFPERPIWMQLYRDDPMDPDDRRGELLISFQLVPKEELNKAALNDITPSMRFCEVELSVVGVRKMLAYNNIHIAAPYIEADVG
;
A
#
# COMPACT_ATOMS: atom_id res chain seq x y z
N MET A 1 -14.41 3.48 26.58
CA MET A 1 -13.30 2.81 25.89
C MET A 1 -13.77 1.42 25.53
N THR A 2 -13.89 1.12 24.24
CA THR A 2 -14.31 -0.21 23.76
C THR A 2 -13.09 -1.13 23.77
N LEU A 3 -13.21 -2.31 24.38
CA LEU A 3 -12.13 -3.30 24.44
C LEU A 3 -12.08 -4.10 23.13
N ALA A 4 -10.87 -4.44 22.69
CA ALA A 4 -10.67 -5.30 21.53
C ALA A 4 -10.85 -6.78 21.90
N GLU A 5 -11.57 -7.52 21.07
CA GLU A 5 -11.66 -8.98 21.14
C GLU A 5 -10.92 -9.57 19.93
N HIS A 6 -9.87 -10.36 20.18
CA HIS A 6 -9.05 -10.99 19.12
C HIS A 6 -8.50 -10.00 18.06
N GLY A 7 -8.14 -8.78 18.49
CA GLY A 7 -7.64 -7.73 17.58
C GLY A 7 -8.74 -6.98 16.81
N HIS A 8 -10.01 -7.24 17.10
CA HIS A 8 -11.16 -6.61 16.46
C HIS A 8 -11.94 -5.72 17.44
N VAL A 9 -12.38 -4.55 16.97
CA VAL A 9 -13.24 -3.61 17.71
C VAL A 9 -14.31 -3.09 16.77
N GLU A 10 -15.57 -3.09 17.21
CA GLU A 10 -16.65 -2.37 16.55
C GLU A 10 -17.09 -1.19 17.42
N TRP A 11 -16.90 0.04 16.92
CA TRP A 11 -17.41 1.23 17.60
C TRP A 11 -18.87 1.51 17.26
N ASN A 12 -19.26 1.35 15.97
CA ASN A 12 -20.58 1.75 15.48
C ASN A 12 -20.96 3.22 15.82
N GLU A 13 -19.95 4.10 15.90
CA GLU A 13 -20.09 5.50 16.27
C GLU A 13 -20.14 6.41 15.04
N SER A 14 -20.76 7.58 15.18
CA SER A 14 -20.77 8.62 14.16
C SER A 14 -20.39 9.97 14.77
N PHE A 15 -19.46 10.66 14.13
CA PHE A 15 -19.05 12.01 14.50
C PHE A 15 -19.55 12.99 13.46
N THR A 16 -20.06 14.14 13.89
CA THR A 16 -20.48 15.23 13.01
C THR A 16 -19.95 16.52 13.59
N GLU A 17 -19.13 17.23 12.82
CA GLU A 17 -18.73 18.59 13.15
C GLU A 17 -19.79 19.55 12.60
N GLU A 18 -20.35 20.39 13.47
CA GLU A 18 -21.36 21.36 13.06
C GLU A 18 -20.68 22.64 12.59
N HIS A 19 -20.92 23.03 11.33
CA HIS A 19 -20.43 24.27 10.70
C HIS A 19 -18.91 24.43 10.55
N PRO A 20 -18.18 23.43 10.03
CA PRO A 20 -16.77 23.64 9.68
C PRO A 20 -16.67 24.70 8.57
N THR A 21 -15.79 25.69 8.77
CA THR A 21 -15.48 26.68 7.73
C THR A 21 -14.33 26.15 6.88
N LEU A 22 -14.60 25.83 5.62
CA LEU A 22 -13.62 25.27 4.68
C LEU A 22 -13.53 26.13 3.40
N PRO A 23 -12.39 26.12 2.70
CA PRO A 23 -12.23 26.83 1.43
C PRO A 23 -13.29 26.45 0.40
N THR A 24 -13.69 27.42 -0.43
CA THR A 24 -14.64 27.18 -1.53
C THR A 24 -13.97 26.44 -2.69
N ASP A 25 -12.69 26.68 -2.90
CA ASP A 25 -11.87 25.91 -3.83
C ASP A 25 -11.52 24.56 -3.18
N LEU A 26 -12.07 23.48 -3.73
CA LEU A 26 -11.88 22.13 -3.22
C LEU A 26 -10.41 21.69 -3.20
N SER A 27 -9.59 22.22 -4.12
CA SER A 27 -8.16 21.91 -4.15
C SER A 27 -7.39 22.52 -2.97
N GLN A 28 -7.98 23.52 -2.30
CA GLN A 28 -7.44 24.15 -1.10
C GLN A 28 -8.00 23.55 0.18
N CYS A 29 -8.98 22.64 0.08
CA CYS A 29 -9.50 21.95 1.26
C CYS A 29 -8.38 21.13 1.92
N PRO A 30 -8.27 21.15 3.26
CA PRO A 30 -7.28 20.34 3.95
C PRO A 30 -7.59 18.86 3.79
N ASP A 31 -6.62 18.01 4.13
CA ASP A 31 -6.86 16.58 4.26
C ASP A 31 -7.45 16.25 5.64
N VAL A 32 -8.25 15.20 5.69
CA VAL A 32 -8.78 14.63 6.93
C VAL A 32 -7.89 13.46 7.36
N PHE A 33 -7.46 13.50 8.61
CA PHE A 33 -6.66 12.44 9.22
C PHE A 33 -7.49 11.67 10.26
N LEU A 34 -7.78 10.40 9.97
CA LEU A 34 -8.39 9.48 10.93
C LEU A 34 -7.27 8.81 11.71
N ASN A 35 -7.10 9.19 12.97
CA ASN A 35 -6.05 8.67 13.84
C ASN A 35 -6.60 7.57 14.75
N ILE A 36 -5.95 6.40 14.73
CA ILE A 36 -6.29 5.28 15.61
C ILE A 36 -5.21 5.16 16.68
N SER A 37 -5.63 5.19 17.93
CA SER A 37 -4.75 5.12 19.10
C SER A 37 -5.22 4.05 20.07
N TYR A 38 -4.29 3.49 20.85
CA TYR A 38 -4.54 2.48 21.86
C TYR A 38 -3.81 2.85 23.15
N ILE A 39 -4.25 2.31 24.28
CA ILE A 39 -3.51 2.42 25.55
C ILE A 39 -2.94 1.03 25.85
N PRO A 40 -1.60 0.85 25.83
CA PRO A 40 -0.98 -0.42 26.22
C PRO A 40 -1.41 -0.84 27.63
N SER A 41 -1.54 -2.14 27.88
CA SER A 41 -1.98 -2.71 29.16
C SER A 41 -1.14 -2.26 30.37
N HIS A 42 0.11 -1.84 30.14
CA HIS A 42 1.06 -1.42 31.17
C HIS A 42 1.32 0.11 31.17
N ALA A 43 0.64 0.88 30.32
CA ALA A 43 0.87 2.31 30.16
C ALA A 43 -0.36 3.13 30.60
N SER A 44 -0.11 4.40 30.98
CA SER A 44 -1.15 5.37 31.33
C SER A 44 -1.42 6.39 30.21
N VAL A 45 -0.62 6.34 29.14
CA VAL A 45 -0.70 7.27 27.99
C VAL A 45 -1.04 6.49 26.74
N ALA A 46 -1.83 7.10 25.86
CA ALA A 46 -2.18 6.53 24.57
C ALA A 46 -1.00 6.58 23.60
N SER A 47 -0.81 5.49 22.87
CA SER A 47 0.09 5.38 21.72
C SER A 47 -0.71 5.37 20.42
N ARG A 48 -0.16 5.92 19.34
CA ARG A 48 -0.78 5.86 18.01
C ARG A 48 -0.53 4.48 17.41
N LEU A 49 -1.60 3.81 16.95
CA LEU A 49 -1.50 2.58 16.16
C LEU A 49 -1.24 2.92 14.69
N GLY A 50 -1.93 3.91 14.15
CA GLY A 50 -1.78 4.31 12.75
C GLY A 50 -2.82 5.33 12.35
N TYR A 51 -2.80 5.73 11.07
CA TYR A 51 -3.72 6.74 10.57
C TYR A 51 -4.13 6.49 9.12
N ILE A 52 -5.24 7.11 8.70
CA ILE A 52 -5.59 7.25 7.28
C ILE A 52 -5.62 8.73 6.94
N ARG A 53 -5.02 9.09 5.80
CA ARG A 53 -5.10 10.42 5.18
C ARG A 53 -6.13 10.39 4.05
N LEU A 54 -7.10 11.28 4.10
CA LEU A 54 -8.19 11.39 3.12
C LEU A 54 -8.23 12.79 2.56
N ARG A 55 -8.10 12.94 1.24
CA ARG A 55 -8.26 14.24 0.60
C ARG A 55 -9.75 14.61 0.58
N LEU A 56 -10.10 15.74 1.19
CA LEU A 56 -11.51 16.20 1.25
C LEU A 56 -12.10 16.43 -0.15
N ALA A 57 -11.26 16.86 -1.09
CA ALA A 57 -11.65 17.05 -2.49
C ALA A 57 -12.17 15.76 -3.15
N ASP A 58 -11.68 14.59 -2.72
CA ASP A 58 -12.04 13.29 -3.31
C ASP A 58 -13.37 12.72 -2.74
N VAL A 59 -13.94 13.35 -1.71
CA VAL A 59 -15.12 12.86 -0.96
C VAL A 59 -16.27 13.86 -0.93
N LEU A 60 -16.37 14.73 -1.95
CA LEU A 60 -17.48 15.67 -2.08
C LEU A 60 -18.81 14.91 -2.34
N GLY A 61 -19.77 15.11 -1.45
CA GLY A 61 -21.10 14.52 -1.48
C GLY A 61 -21.51 13.93 -0.13
N PHE A 62 -22.74 13.42 -0.09
CA PHE A 62 -23.31 12.73 1.07
C PHE A 62 -23.80 11.34 0.66
N ASN A 63 -23.92 10.45 1.65
CA ASN A 63 -24.35 9.06 1.50
C ASN A 63 -23.36 8.18 0.72
N HIS A 64 -22.06 8.39 0.89
CA HIS A 64 -21.06 7.46 0.37
C HIS A 64 -21.27 6.05 0.97
N ALA A 65 -20.94 5.01 0.21
CA ALA A 65 -20.88 3.66 0.74
C ALA A 65 -19.73 3.54 1.75
N PRO A 66 -19.88 2.79 2.87
CA PRO A 66 -18.75 2.48 3.75
C PRO A 66 -17.63 1.79 2.97
N THR A 67 -16.40 2.18 3.27
CA THR A 67 -15.19 1.62 2.64
C THR A 67 -14.20 1.17 3.69
N TRP A 68 -13.37 0.19 3.33
CA TRP A 68 -12.20 -0.20 4.11
C TRP A 68 -11.03 0.69 3.74
N GLY A 69 -10.28 1.14 4.74
CA GLY A 69 -8.98 1.76 4.57
C GLY A 69 -7.90 1.03 5.36
N THR A 70 -6.69 1.09 4.83
CA THR A 70 -5.49 0.55 5.47
C THR A 70 -4.88 1.63 6.34
N LEU A 71 -4.62 1.30 7.61
CA LEU A 71 -3.89 2.19 8.48
C LEU A 71 -2.46 2.31 7.95
N MET A 72 -1.97 3.53 7.83
CA MET A 72 -0.57 3.82 7.61
C MET A 72 0.12 3.86 8.96
N ARG A 73 1.28 3.21 9.01
CA ARG A 73 2.20 3.34 10.13
C ARG A 73 2.77 4.76 10.15
N ASP A 74 2.87 5.34 11.34
CA ASP A 74 3.58 6.59 11.52
C ASP A 74 5.10 6.31 11.53
N PRO A 75 5.89 6.93 10.62
CA PRO A 75 7.33 6.66 10.52
C PRO A 75 8.11 6.92 11.83
N LEU A 76 7.57 7.73 12.73
CA LEU A 76 8.17 8.01 14.04
C LEU A 76 8.01 6.86 15.04
N TYR A 77 7.21 5.83 14.71
CA TYR A 77 6.91 4.70 15.58
C TYR A 77 7.23 3.38 14.86
N PRO A 78 8.52 3.06 14.67
CA PRO A 78 8.97 1.88 13.93
C PRO A 78 8.50 0.55 14.55
N ASP A 79 8.31 0.50 15.86
CA ASP A 79 7.86 -0.68 16.61
C ASP A 79 6.45 -1.15 16.22
N VAL A 80 5.69 -0.29 15.54
CA VAL A 80 4.38 -0.67 14.99
C VAL A 80 4.60 -1.48 13.70
N SER A 81 3.78 -2.52 13.52
CA SER A 81 3.76 -3.29 12.27
C SER A 81 3.66 -2.39 11.04
N ALA A 82 4.38 -2.74 9.97
CA ALA A 82 4.34 -2.07 8.67
C ALA A 82 2.89 -1.89 8.15
N VAL A 83 2.03 -2.86 8.45
CA VAL A 83 0.57 -2.76 8.32
C VAL A 83 -0.06 -2.84 9.71
N PRO A 84 -0.34 -1.70 10.37
CA PRO A 84 -0.85 -1.67 11.74
C PRO A 84 -2.27 -2.22 11.88
N GLY A 85 -3.06 -2.16 10.81
CA GLY A 85 -4.44 -2.65 10.81
C GLY A 85 -5.30 -1.95 9.77
N PHE A 86 -6.61 -2.10 9.92
CA PHE A 86 -7.60 -1.64 8.95
C PHE A 86 -8.82 -1.06 9.67
N ILE A 87 -9.52 -0.15 9.01
CA ILE A 87 -10.75 0.44 9.53
C ILE A 87 -11.78 0.55 8.42
N GLN A 88 -13.03 0.24 8.76
CA GLN A 88 -14.17 0.55 7.92
C GLN A 88 -14.73 1.91 8.32
N TYR A 89 -14.90 2.81 7.37
CA TYR A 89 -15.40 4.16 7.62
C TYR A 89 -16.27 4.68 6.47
N ARG A 90 -17.02 5.74 6.74
CA ARG A 90 -17.72 6.56 5.74
C ARG A 90 -17.41 8.02 6.07
N LEU A 91 -16.89 8.76 5.10
CA LEU A 91 -16.69 10.19 5.19
C LEU A 91 -17.60 10.86 4.17
N ASP A 92 -18.41 11.82 4.62
CA ASP A 92 -19.28 12.64 3.79
C ASP A 92 -18.89 14.10 4.00
N PHE A 93 -18.78 14.86 2.91
CA PHE A 93 -18.42 16.28 2.93
C PHE A 93 -19.21 17.03 1.87
N GLY A 94 -19.89 18.11 2.24
CA GLY A 94 -20.64 18.91 1.28
C GLY A 94 -21.25 20.15 1.92
N LYS A 95 -21.97 20.93 1.13
CA LYS A 95 -22.60 22.15 1.66
C LYS A 95 -23.71 21.79 2.63
N GLN A 96 -23.92 22.65 3.63
CA GLN A 96 -25.02 22.48 4.58
C GLN A 96 -26.39 22.40 3.88
N SER A 97 -26.58 23.15 2.79
CA SER A 97 -27.80 23.12 1.99
C SER A 97 -28.03 21.81 1.22
N GLU A 98 -26.98 21.00 1.04
CA GLU A 98 -27.00 19.74 0.30
C GLU A 98 -27.10 18.52 1.23
N VAL A 99 -27.11 18.74 2.56
CA VAL A 99 -27.27 17.68 3.55
C VAL A 99 -28.64 17.01 3.33
N PRO A 100 -28.68 15.68 3.11
CA PRO A 100 -29.94 14.97 2.92
C PRO A 100 -30.88 15.14 4.11
N ALA A 101 -32.16 15.44 3.82
CA ALA A 101 -33.20 15.55 4.86
C ALA A 101 -33.61 14.19 5.45
N SER A 102 -33.33 13.08 4.74
CA SER A 102 -33.55 11.72 5.21
C SER A 102 -32.53 11.31 6.26
N THR A 103 -32.93 10.48 7.22
CA THR A 103 -31.99 9.82 8.14
C THR A 103 -30.91 9.11 7.33
N ARG A 104 -29.62 9.38 7.66
CA ARG A 104 -28.48 8.71 7.01
C ARG A 104 -28.73 7.21 6.98
N GLU A 105 -28.55 6.58 5.82
CA GLU A 105 -28.78 5.14 5.69
C GLU A 105 -27.99 4.39 6.77
N ARG A 106 -28.72 3.58 7.53
CA ARG A 106 -28.16 2.65 8.50
C ARG A 106 -27.39 1.60 7.70
N ILE A 107 -26.11 1.42 8.01
CA ILE A 107 -25.26 0.43 7.34
C ILE A 107 -25.92 -0.94 7.52
N VAL A 108 -26.55 -1.45 6.47
CA VAL A 108 -27.17 -2.77 6.49
C VAL A 108 -26.05 -3.79 6.31
N LYS A 109 -26.05 -4.83 7.13
CA LYS A 109 -25.11 -5.95 6.99
C LYS A 109 -25.29 -6.56 5.60
N GLN A 110 -24.32 -6.31 4.71
CA GLN A 110 -24.34 -6.83 3.35
C GLN A 110 -24.07 -8.34 3.36
N HIS A 111 -24.59 -9.05 2.35
CA HIS A 111 -24.27 -10.46 2.18
C HIS A 111 -22.80 -10.60 1.80
N MET A 112 -22.01 -11.28 2.63
CA MET A 112 -20.59 -11.48 2.40
C MET A 112 -20.36 -12.71 1.52
N ARG A 113 -19.46 -12.59 0.54
CA ARG A 113 -18.99 -13.70 -0.29
C ARG A 113 -17.47 -13.84 -0.15
N ARG A 114 -17.00 -15.08 -0.25
CA ARG A 114 -15.58 -15.43 -0.16
C ARG A 114 -14.91 -15.36 -1.53
N PHE A 115 -13.76 -14.72 -1.56
CA PHE A 115 -12.91 -14.58 -2.72
C PHE A 115 -11.47 -14.95 -2.36
N GLN A 116 -10.67 -15.21 -3.39
CA GLN A 116 -9.23 -15.29 -3.31
C GLN A 116 -8.66 -14.21 -4.22
N LEU A 117 -8.02 -13.21 -3.62
CA LEU A 117 -7.17 -12.28 -4.36
C LEU A 117 -5.84 -12.95 -4.63
N ARG A 118 -5.37 -12.89 -5.87
CA ARG A 118 -4.03 -13.27 -6.27
C ARG A 118 -3.38 -12.05 -6.88
N ALA A 119 -2.26 -11.62 -6.30
CA ALA A 119 -1.42 -10.58 -6.86
C ALA A 119 -0.13 -11.23 -7.34
N HIS A 120 0.08 -11.21 -8.65
CA HIS A 120 1.26 -11.77 -9.29
C HIS A 120 2.32 -10.67 -9.35
N VAL A 121 3.31 -10.74 -8.46
CA VAL A 121 4.38 -9.75 -8.28
C VAL A 121 5.61 -10.23 -9.05
N TYR A 122 5.99 -9.49 -10.09
CA TYR A 122 7.06 -9.92 -11.00
C TYR A 122 8.40 -9.32 -10.59
N GLN A 123 8.53 -8.00 -10.73
CA GLN A 123 9.78 -7.27 -10.49
C GLN A 123 9.47 -5.80 -10.22
N ALA A 124 10.38 -5.08 -9.57
CA ALA A 124 10.38 -3.62 -9.53
C ALA A 124 11.63 -3.08 -10.22
N ARG A 125 11.62 -1.80 -10.54
CA ARG A 125 12.79 -1.11 -11.07
C ARG A 125 12.94 0.29 -10.52
N GLN A 126 14.18 0.74 -10.43
CA GLN A 126 14.53 2.10 -10.01
C GLN A 126 13.97 2.46 -8.63
N LEU A 127 13.99 1.50 -7.70
CA LEU A 127 13.66 1.80 -6.30
C LEU A 127 14.74 2.75 -5.73
N PRO A 128 14.37 3.75 -4.93
CA PRO A 128 15.34 4.61 -4.27
C PRO A 128 16.13 3.80 -3.23
N ALA A 129 17.42 4.12 -3.12
CA ALA A 129 18.24 3.68 -1.99
C ALA A 129 17.62 4.13 -0.66
N MET A 130 17.53 3.21 0.30
CA MET A 130 17.03 3.51 1.64
C MET A 130 18.16 3.43 2.68
N ASP A 131 19.13 2.54 2.48
CA ASP A 131 20.26 2.33 3.37
C ASP A 131 21.53 3.12 2.96
N GLU A 132 22.49 3.23 3.89
CA GLU A 132 23.75 3.99 3.70
C GLU A 132 24.63 3.43 2.56
N ASP A 133 24.47 2.15 2.23
CA ASP A 133 25.17 1.46 1.14
C ASP A 133 24.52 1.67 -0.23
N GLY A 134 23.34 2.31 -0.27
CA GLY A 134 22.64 2.60 -1.51
C GLY A 134 21.63 1.53 -1.94
N LEU A 135 21.39 0.50 -1.13
CA LEU A 135 20.48 -0.60 -1.47
C LEU A 135 19.27 -0.62 -0.52
N CYS A 136 18.41 -1.60 -0.74
CA CYS A 136 17.24 -1.91 0.08
C CYS A 136 17.00 -3.42 -0.03
N ASN A 137 16.41 -4.02 1.00
CA ASN A 137 15.94 -5.40 1.11
C ASN A 137 14.43 -5.48 0.82
N PRO A 138 13.98 -5.37 -0.45
CA PRO A 138 12.60 -5.05 -0.73
C PRO A 138 11.67 -6.26 -0.60
N TYR A 139 10.47 -6.01 -0.11
CA TYR A 139 9.33 -6.93 -0.21
C TYR A 139 8.04 -6.17 -0.48
N VAL A 140 7.05 -6.87 -1.04
CA VAL A 140 5.77 -6.27 -1.44
C VAL A 140 4.66 -6.76 -0.52
N VAL A 141 3.88 -5.83 0.01
CA VAL A 141 2.64 -6.09 0.75
C VAL A 141 1.45 -5.72 -0.10
N VAL A 142 0.50 -6.65 -0.23
CA VAL A 142 -0.75 -6.48 -0.97
C VAL A 142 -1.92 -6.55 -0.01
N THR A 143 -2.72 -5.49 0.01
CA THR A 143 -3.86 -5.34 0.92
C THR A 143 -5.16 -5.12 0.16
N LEU A 144 -6.22 -5.82 0.58
CA LEU A 144 -7.59 -5.54 0.16
C LEU A 144 -8.58 -5.86 1.29
N ALA A 145 -9.45 -4.89 1.59
CA ALA A 145 -10.58 -5.06 2.52
C ALA A 145 -10.23 -5.66 3.88
N GLY A 146 -9.07 -5.26 4.41
CA GLY A 146 -8.57 -5.73 5.69
C GLY A 146 -7.86 -7.08 5.67
N TYR A 147 -7.63 -7.64 4.49
CA TYR A 147 -6.80 -8.81 4.30
C TYR A 147 -5.50 -8.40 3.61
N ALA A 148 -4.38 -8.87 4.14
CA ALA A 148 -3.06 -8.59 3.59
C ALA A 148 -2.25 -9.88 3.44
N GLY A 149 -1.36 -9.87 2.46
CA GLY A 149 -0.33 -10.86 2.25
C GLY A 149 0.93 -10.17 1.72
N HIS A 150 2.06 -10.86 1.77
CA HIS A 150 3.32 -10.28 1.34
C HIS A 150 4.16 -11.29 0.56
N THR A 151 5.07 -10.80 -0.26
CA THR A 151 6.12 -11.62 -0.89
C THR A 151 7.20 -11.98 0.12
N ARG A 152 8.12 -12.86 -0.27
CA ARG A 152 9.42 -12.93 0.39
C ARG A 152 10.19 -11.61 0.26
N VAL A 153 11.12 -11.42 1.19
CA VAL A 153 12.20 -10.42 1.08
C VAL A 153 13.25 -10.94 0.11
N VAL A 154 13.77 -10.08 -0.76
CA VAL A 154 14.87 -10.42 -1.66
C VAL A 154 16.16 -9.74 -1.23
N ALA A 155 17.28 -10.22 -1.76
CA ALA A 155 18.61 -9.68 -1.48
C ALA A 155 18.71 -8.18 -1.82
N PRO A 156 19.64 -7.44 -1.19
CA PRO A 156 19.81 -6.01 -1.40
C PRO A 156 19.88 -5.62 -2.88
N THR A 157 18.91 -4.85 -3.39
CA THR A 157 18.89 -4.35 -4.78
C THR A 157 17.86 -3.24 -4.99
N SER A 158 18.09 -2.38 -5.99
CA SER A 158 17.12 -1.37 -6.45
C SER A 158 16.21 -1.86 -7.59
N ASP A 159 16.50 -3.03 -8.16
CA ASP A 159 15.74 -3.64 -9.27
C ASP A 159 15.31 -5.09 -8.93
N PRO A 160 14.53 -5.30 -7.85
CA PRO A 160 14.23 -6.63 -7.32
C PRO A 160 13.36 -7.48 -8.23
N GLN A 161 13.59 -8.80 -8.17
CA GLN A 161 12.81 -9.81 -8.90
C GLN A 161 12.21 -10.84 -7.94
N TRP A 162 10.88 -10.88 -7.85
CA TRP A 162 10.16 -11.83 -6.99
C TRP A 162 9.63 -13.03 -7.76
N TYR A 163 8.95 -12.78 -8.88
CA TYR A 163 8.14 -13.77 -9.61
C TYR A 163 7.28 -14.63 -8.67
N GLU A 164 6.61 -13.98 -7.72
CA GLU A 164 5.83 -14.61 -6.66
C GLU A 164 4.35 -14.20 -6.75
N SER A 165 3.44 -15.13 -6.44
CA SER A 165 2.02 -14.83 -6.33
C SER A 165 1.58 -14.74 -4.88
N VAL A 166 1.24 -13.54 -4.42
CA VAL A 166 0.65 -13.30 -3.10
C VAL A 166 -0.83 -13.71 -3.14
N ILE A 167 -1.26 -14.54 -2.20
CA ILE A 167 -2.62 -15.11 -2.15
C ILE A 167 -3.31 -14.70 -0.86
N CYS A 168 -4.45 -14.02 -0.99
CA CYS A 168 -5.26 -13.58 0.15
C CYS A 168 -6.68 -14.14 0.02
N ASP A 169 -7.04 -15.05 0.93
CA ASP A 169 -8.43 -15.48 1.13
C ASP A 169 -9.18 -14.40 1.92
N LEU A 170 -10.26 -13.86 1.34
CA LEU A 170 -10.95 -12.70 1.90
C LEU A 170 -12.46 -12.79 1.76
N GLU A 171 -13.18 -12.07 2.62
CA GLU A 171 -14.64 -11.91 2.54
C GLU A 171 -14.98 -10.47 2.12
N MET A 172 -15.78 -10.35 1.07
CA MET A 172 -16.23 -9.06 0.52
C MET A 172 -17.76 -8.99 0.47
N PRO A 173 -18.34 -7.80 0.66
CA PRO A 173 -19.75 -7.61 0.44
C PRO A 173 -20.16 -7.87 -1.01
N HIS A 174 -21.39 -8.34 -1.19
CA HIS A 174 -22.01 -8.57 -2.49
C HIS A 174 -23.30 -7.75 -2.63
N PRO A 175 -23.44 -6.90 -3.68
CA PRO A 175 -22.45 -6.62 -4.71
C PRO A 175 -21.22 -5.87 -4.14
N MET A 176 -20.07 -6.07 -4.79
CA MET A 176 -18.81 -5.48 -4.36
C MET A 176 -18.79 -3.97 -4.65
N PRO A 177 -18.31 -3.11 -3.73
CA PRO A 177 -18.20 -1.69 -3.98
C PRO A 177 -17.26 -1.43 -5.16
N LEU A 178 -17.73 -0.70 -6.17
CA LEU A 178 -16.93 -0.35 -7.35
C LEU A 178 -15.73 0.55 -7.01
N THR A 179 -15.76 1.16 -5.83
CA THR A 179 -14.72 2.05 -5.30
C THR A 179 -13.61 1.30 -4.57
N SER A 180 -13.76 -0.01 -4.32
CA SER A 180 -12.73 -0.79 -3.64
C SER A 180 -11.44 -0.82 -4.46
N ARG A 181 -10.31 -0.61 -3.78
CA ARG A 181 -8.98 -0.63 -4.38
C ARG A 181 -8.10 -1.66 -3.69
N ILE A 182 -7.21 -2.28 -4.45
CA ILE A 182 -6.09 -3.06 -3.94
C ILE A 182 -4.96 -2.08 -3.66
N LEU A 183 -4.49 -2.04 -2.43
CA LEU A 183 -3.31 -1.27 -2.05
C LEU A 183 -2.08 -2.17 -2.16
N VAL A 184 -1.03 -1.65 -2.79
CA VAL A 184 0.26 -2.33 -2.91
C VAL A 184 1.33 -1.41 -2.34
N GLN A 185 2.15 -1.95 -1.45
CA GLN A 185 3.19 -1.21 -0.76
C GLN A 185 4.49 -2.00 -0.88
N VAL A 186 5.57 -1.31 -1.21
CA VAL A 186 6.92 -1.86 -1.24
C VAL A 186 7.65 -1.34 -0.02
N TYR A 187 8.16 -2.25 0.78
CA TYR A 187 8.89 -1.97 2.00
C TYR A 187 10.33 -2.43 1.85
N ASP A 188 11.20 -1.74 2.56
CA ASP A 188 12.57 -2.13 2.83
C ASP A 188 12.62 -2.81 4.21
N GLN A 189 13.05 -4.06 4.26
CA GLN A 189 13.23 -4.75 5.52
C GLN A 189 14.51 -4.27 6.21
N ASP A 190 14.36 -3.75 7.43
CA ASP A 190 15.48 -3.43 8.31
C ASP A 190 15.88 -4.70 9.07
N GLU A 191 17.13 -5.14 8.92
CA GLU A 191 17.63 -6.31 9.65
C GLU A 191 17.77 -6.02 11.16
N ASP A 192 17.91 -4.75 11.57
CA ASP A 192 18.01 -4.35 12.98
C ASP A 192 16.65 -3.92 13.56
N THR A 193 15.80 -4.93 13.76
CA THR A 193 14.48 -4.82 14.41
C THR A 193 14.46 -4.18 15.81
N ALA A 194 15.62 -3.86 16.41
CA ALA A 194 15.71 -3.20 17.71
C ALA A 194 15.73 -1.65 17.62
N ILE A 195 15.99 -1.07 16.45
CA ILE A 195 16.18 0.38 16.28
C ILE A 195 15.24 0.96 15.21
N GLY A 196 14.83 0.14 14.25
CA GLY A 196 13.92 0.51 13.17
C GLY A 196 13.00 -0.64 12.82
N GLY A 197 11.89 -0.33 12.16
CA GLY A 197 10.98 -1.31 11.60
C GLY A 197 10.81 -0.98 10.13
N ASP A 198 10.47 -1.98 9.32
CA ASP A 198 10.49 -1.94 7.85
C ASP A 198 10.01 -0.63 7.22
N GLN A 199 10.86 0.03 6.45
CA GLN A 199 10.59 1.37 5.94
C GLN A 199 9.79 1.31 4.63
N LEU A 200 8.77 2.16 4.50
CA LEU A 200 8.01 2.25 3.25
C LEU A 200 8.87 2.93 2.18
N ILE A 201 9.14 2.22 1.09
CA ILE A 201 9.80 2.75 -0.11
C ILE A 201 8.78 3.53 -0.95
N GLY A 202 7.65 2.89 -1.27
CA GLY A 202 6.59 3.49 -2.07
C GLY A 202 5.38 2.58 -2.18
N MET A 203 4.27 3.13 -2.66
CA MET A 203 2.99 2.47 -2.77
C MET A 203 2.27 2.85 -4.06
N CYS A 204 1.33 2.00 -4.47
CA CYS A 204 0.39 2.27 -5.56
C CYS A 204 -0.96 1.60 -5.26
N SER A 205 -1.99 1.94 -6.03
CA SER A 205 -3.30 1.31 -5.87
C SER A 205 -3.94 0.95 -7.20
N ALA A 206 -4.55 -0.23 -7.27
CA ALA A 206 -5.32 -0.70 -8.42
C ALA A 206 -6.81 -0.68 -8.08
N SER A 207 -7.63 -0.20 -9.02
CA SER A 207 -9.09 -0.32 -8.89
C SER A 207 -9.48 -1.80 -8.98
N LEU A 208 -10.41 -2.26 -8.15
CA LEU A 208 -11.03 -3.56 -8.36
C LEU A 208 -11.94 -3.58 -9.59
N LEU A 209 -12.37 -2.40 -10.07
CA LEU A 209 -13.09 -2.30 -11.32
C LEU A 209 -12.14 -2.71 -12.46
N GLY A 210 -12.48 -3.81 -13.14
CA GLY A 210 -11.69 -4.35 -14.24
C GLY A 210 -10.76 -5.50 -13.85
N VAL A 211 -10.62 -5.84 -12.57
CA VAL A 211 -9.87 -7.05 -12.18
C VAL A 211 -10.61 -8.29 -12.66
N ASP A 212 -9.96 -9.06 -13.53
CA ASP A 212 -10.50 -10.28 -14.10
C ASP A 212 -10.69 -11.37 -13.01
N ARG A 213 -11.77 -12.14 -13.17
CA ARG A 213 -12.23 -13.14 -12.18
C ARG A 213 -11.82 -14.57 -12.50
N GLY A 214 -11.37 -14.82 -13.73
CA GLY A 214 -11.03 -16.14 -14.27
C GLY A 214 -9.59 -16.28 -14.72
N PHE A 215 -8.95 -15.23 -15.26
CA PHE A 215 -7.56 -15.25 -15.73
C PHE A 215 -6.84 -13.96 -15.36
N PRO A 216 -5.58 -14.00 -14.91
CA PRO A 216 -4.84 -12.77 -14.68
C PRO A 216 -4.67 -12.00 -15.98
N GLU A 217 -4.92 -10.70 -15.94
CA GLU A 217 -4.57 -9.81 -17.05
C GLU A 217 -3.06 -9.79 -17.27
N ARG A 218 -2.62 -9.23 -18.41
CA ARG A 218 -1.20 -9.01 -18.64
C ARG A 218 -0.63 -8.11 -17.54
N PRO A 219 0.60 -8.38 -17.06
CA PRO A 219 1.21 -7.53 -16.04
C PRO A 219 1.44 -6.12 -16.57
N ILE A 220 1.25 -5.16 -15.67
CA ILE A 220 1.39 -3.73 -15.93
C ILE A 220 2.45 -3.14 -15.00
N TRP A 221 3.21 -2.17 -15.53
CA TRP A 221 4.07 -1.34 -14.71
C TRP A 221 3.21 -0.30 -14.00
N MET A 222 3.24 -0.31 -12.67
CA MET A 222 2.56 0.65 -11.81
C MET A 222 3.61 1.56 -11.16
N GLN A 223 3.44 2.86 -11.32
CA GLN A 223 4.28 3.86 -10.67
C GLN A 223 4.07 3.82 -9.15
N LEU A 224 5.18 3.76 -8.40
CA LEU A 224 5.21 3.84 -6.95
C LEU A 224 5.40 5.30 -6.52
N TYR A 225 4.72 5.67 -5.43
CA TYR A 225 4.79 6.99 -4.78
C TYR A 225 4.88 6.83 -3.27
N ARG A 226 5.47 7.77 -2.55
CA ARG A 226 5.50 7.66 -1.08
C ARG A 226 4.19 8.11 -0.45
N ASP A 227 3.71 9.27 -0.87
CA ASP A 227 2.61 10.02 -0.26
C ASP A 227 1.64 10.60 -1.30
N ASP A 228 2.13 11.28 -2.34
CA ASP A 228 1.28 12.00 -3.32
C ASP A 228 1.50 11.52 -4.76
N PRO A 229 0.55 10.76 -5.33
CA PRO A 229 0.58 10.35 -6.73
C PRO A 229 0.61 11.48 -7.75
N MET A 230 0.23 12.70 -7.35
CA MET A 230 0.19 13.89 -8.21
C MET A 230 1.52 14.65 -8.21
N ASP A 231 2.41 14.38 -7.26
CA ASP A 231 3.74 14.98 -7.19
C ASP A 231 4.75 14.14 -7.99
N PRO A 232 5.31 14.66 -9.10
CA PRO A 232 6.33 13.95 -9.88
C PRO A 232 7.62 13.67 -9.09
N ASP A 233 7.96 14.51 -8.11
CA ASP A 233 9.18 14.36 -7.30
C ASP A 233 9.02 13.28 -6.22
N ASP A 234 7.78 12.83 -5.99
CA ASP A 234 7.46 11.76 -5.05
C ASP A 234 7.45 10.36 -5.68
N ARG A 235 7.91 10.23 -6.93
CA ARG A 235 8.06 8.93 -7.59
C ARG A 235 9.18 8.10 -6.93
N ARG A 236 8.93 6.79 -6.76
CA ARG A 236 9.79 5.84 -6.04
C ARG A 236 10.07 4.56 -6.84
N GLY A 237 10.17 4.69 -8.16
CA GLY A 237 10.33 3.55 -9.08
C GLY A 237 9.00 2.96 -9.54
N GLU A 238 9.05 1.82 -10.21
CA GLU A 238 7.87 1.16 -10.79
C GLU A 238 7.82 -0.32 -10.40
N LEU A 239 6.63 -0.87 -10.24
CA LEU A 239 6.38 -2.27 -9.94
C LEU A 239 5.61 -2.94 -11.07
N LEU A 240 6.12 -4.05 -11.59
CA LEU A 240 5.42 -4.90 -12.56
C LEU A 240 4.54 -5.91 -11.83
N ILE A 241 3.22 -5.78 -11.98
CA ILE A 241 2.24 -6.56 -11.23
C ILE A 241 0.98 -6.85 -12.05
N SER A 242 0.28 -7.95 -11.75
CA SER A 242 -1.09 -8.22 -12.21
C SER A 242 -1.95 -8.76 -11.08
N PHE A 243 -3.28 -8.69 -11.24
CA PHE A 243 -4.24 -9.14 -10.24
C PHE A 243 -5.27 -10.09 -10.84
N GLN A 244 -5.74 -11.00 -10.00
CA GLN A 244 -6.86 -11.89 -10.28
C GLN A 244 -7.72 -12.01 -9.02
N LEU A 245 -9.04 -11.90 -9.16
CA LEU A 245 -9.97 -12.03 -8.02
C LEU A 245 -10.96 -13.16 -8.26
N VAL A 246 -10.65 -14.33 -7.71
CA VAL A 246 -11.40 -15.57 -7.98
C VAL A 246 -12.45 -15.81 -6.89
N PRO A 247 -13.74 -15.97 -7.22
CA PRO A 247 -14.73 -16.44 -6.25
C PRO A 247 -14.32 -17.81 -5.68
N LYS A 248 -14.50 -18.03 -4.37
CA LYS A 248 -14.04 -19.28 -3.72
C LYS A 248 -14.65 -20.55 -4.34
N GLU A 249 -15.87 -20.44 -4.86
CA GLU A 249 -16.59 -21.51 -5.57
C GLU A 249 -16.03 -21.84 -6.97
N GLU A 250 -15.20 -20.96 -7.55
CA GLU A 250 -14.62 -21.10 -8.90
C GLU A 250 -13.12 -21.42 -8.87
N LEU A 251 -12.51 -21.56 -7.69
CA LEU A 251 -11.08 -21.84 -7.53
C LEU A 251 -10.61 -23.09 -8.30
N ASN A 252 -11.47 -24.11 -8.41
CA ASN A 252 -11.19 -25.33 -9.17
C ASN A 252 -11.07 -25.10 -10.69
N LYS A 253 -11.64 -24.01 -11.21
CA LYS A 253 -11.57 -23.64 -12.63
C LYS A 253 -10.41 -22.69 -12.93
N ALA A 254 -9.86 -22.03 -11.91
CA ALA A 254 -8.78 -21.05 -12.03
C ALA A 254 -7.54 -21.53 -11.25
N ALA A 255 -6.73 -22.38 -11.89
CA ALA A 255 -5.47 -22.84 -11.31
C ALA A 255 -4.50 -21.67 -11.07
N LEU A 256 -3.68 -21.79 -10.03
CA LEU A 256 -2.56 -20.88 -9.81
C LEU A 256 -1.42 -21.31 -10.73
N ASN A 257 -1.05 -20.46 -11.67
CA ASN A 257 0.04 -20.72 -12.59
C ASN A 257 1.35 -20.16 -12.04
N ASP A 258 2.46 -20.87 -12.28
CA ASP A 258 3.79 -20.33 -12.07
C ASP A 258 4.03 -19.16 -13.03
N ILE A 259 4.49 -18.05 -12.49
CA ILE A 259 4.75 -16.80 -13.22
C ILE A 259 6.23 -16.59 -13.51
N THR A 260 7.09 -17.52 -13.07
CA THR A 260 8.52 -17.50 -13.32
C THR A 260 8.79 -17.61 -14.82
N PRO A 261 9.57 -16.69 -15.43
CA PRO A 261 9.89 -16.76 -16.84
C PRO A 261 10.73 -18.02 -17.15
N SER A 262 10.64 -18.50 -18.39
CA SER A 262 11.51 -19.58 -18.83
C SER A 262 12.96 -19.12 -18.90
N MET A 263 13.81 -19.74 -18.08
CA MET A 263 15.23 -19.38 -17.98
C MET A 263 16.09 -20.19 -18.94
N ARG A 264 17.23 -19.63 -19.34
CA ARG A 264 18.28 -20.32 -20.13
C ARG A 264 19.66 -19.98 -19.58
N PHE A 265 20.60 -20.90 -19.75
CA PHE A 265 22.00 -20.60 -19.47
C PHE A 265 22.54 -19.59 -20.48
N CYS A 266 23.26 -18.59 -19.99
CA CYS A 266 23.95 -17.60 -20.79
C CYS A 266 25.29 -17.26 -20.14
N GLU A 267 26.20 -16.74 -20.96
CA GLU A 267 27.48 -16.21 -20.53
C GLU A 267 27.44 -14.69 -20.70
N VAL A 268 27.84 -13.98 -19.65
CA VAL A 268 27.91 -12.51 -19.64
C VAL A 268 29.36 -12.12 -19.43
N GLU A 269 29.96 -11.48 -20.44
CA GLU A 269 31.32 -10.97 -20.39
C GLU A 269 31.30 -9.44 -20.27
N LEU A 270 31.85 -8.90 -19.19
CA LEU A 270 32.01 -7.46 -18.96
C LEU A 270 33.51 -7.12 -18.88
N SER A 271 34.02 -6.41 -19.89
CA SER A 271 35.39 -5.88 -19.90
C SER A 271 35.40 -4.40 -19.53
N VAL A 272 35.93 -4.06 -18.35
CA VAL A 272 36.01 -2.67 -17.87
C VAL A 272 37.43 -2.13 -17.94
N VAL A 273 37.63 -1.03 -18.66
CA VAL A 273 38.97 -0.43 -18.91
C VAL A 273 39.34 0.64 -17.86
N GLY A 274 38.35 1.34 -17.31
CA GLY A 274 38.55 2.35 -16.26
C GLY A 274 37.73 3.63 -16.47
N VAL A 275 37.70 4.49 -15.45
CA VAL A 275 37.01 5.78 -15.44
C VAL A 275 37.98 6.94 -15.72
N ARG A 276 37.55 7.99 -16.42
CA ARG A 276 38.40 9.15 -16.79
C ARG A 276 37.75 10.47 -16.42
N LYS A 277 38.56 11.46 -16.04
CA LYS A 277 38.15 12.85 -15.73
C LYS A 277 37.01 12.93 -14.69
N MET A 278 37.12 12.18 -13.59
CA MET A 278 36.15 12.26 -12.50
C MET A 278 36.07 13.69 -11.96
N LEU A 279 34.86 14.24 -11.88
CA LEU A 279 34.61 15.53 -11.23
C LEU A 279 34.61 15.33 -9.70
N ALA A 280 34.93 16.41 -8.98
CA ALA A 280 34.76 16.42 -7.54
C ALA A 280 33.27 16.37 -7.18
N TYR A 281 32.91 15.59 -6.16
CA TYR A 281 31.56 15.56 -5.59
C TYR A 281 31.55 16.41 -4.32
N ASN A 282 30.61 17.35 -4.19
CA ASN A 282 30.57 18.31 -3.08
C ASN A 282 31.92 19.00 -2.79
N ASN A 283 32.64 19.39 -3.84
CA ASN A 283 33.99 19.96 -3.78
C ASN A 283 35.07 19.03 -3.18
N ILE A 284 34.80 17.74 -3.05
CA ILE A 284 35.75 16.72 -2.58
C ILE A 284 36.23 15.89 -3.77
N HIS A 285 37.55 15.72 -3.88
CA HIS A 285 38.16 14.88 -4.92
C HIS A 285 37.92 13.38 -4.65
N ILE A 286 37.50 12.64 -5.68
CA ILE A 286 37.25 11.20 -5.58
C ILE A 286 38.59 10.44 -5.64
N ALA A 287 39.00 9.82 -4.54
CA ALA A 287 40.31 9.18 -4.42
C ALA A 287 40.31 7.67 -4.73
N ALA A 288 39.21 6.96 -4.47
CA ALA A 288 39.15 5.50 -4.58
C ALA A 288 37.79 5.04 -5.15
N PRO A 289 37.58 5.12 -6.48
CA PRO A 289 36.39 4.58 -7.10
C PRO A 289 36.45 3.03 -7.11
N TYR A 290 35.29 2.39 -6.97
CA TYR A 290 35.11 0.95 -7.18
C TYR A 290 34.03 0.71 -8.26
N ILE A 291 33.96 -0.52 -8.76
CA ILE A 291 32.96 -0.95 -9.74
C ILE A 291 32.17 -2.09 -9.13
N GLU A 292 30.87 -2.02 -9.28
CA GLU A 292 29.93 -3.08 -8.97
C GLU A 292 29.08 -3.32 -10.22
N ALA A 293 28.84 -4.60 -10.55
CA ALA A 293 28.06 -5.00 -11.70
C ALA A 293 27.04 -6.03 -11.24
N ASP A 294 25.77 -5.69 -11.41
CA ASP A 294 24.62 -6.55 -11.12
C ASP A 294 23.97 -6.98 -12.44
N VAL A 295 23.56 -8.25 -12.51
CA VAL A 295 22.87 -8.85 -13.67
C VAL A 295 21.57 -9.51 -13.21
N GLY A 296 20.78 -8.76 -12.45
CA GLY A 296 19.38 -9.05 -12.15
C GLY A 296 19.15 -10.12 -11.10
#